data_AF-A0A392TK02-F1
#
_entry.id   AF-A0A392TK02-F1
#
_cell.length_a   1.000
_cell.length_b   1.000
_cell.length_c   1.000
_cell.angle_alpha   90.00
_cell.angle_beta   90.00
_cell.angle_gamma   90.00
#
_symmetry.space_group_name_H-M   'P 1'
#
loop_
_entity.id
_entity.type
_entity.pdbx_description
1 polymer ?
#
loop_
_entity_poly.entity_id
_entity_poly.type
_entity_poly.pdbx_seq_one_letter_code
_entity_poly.pdbx_strand_id
1 'polypeptide(L)' 'MEEDKNWEPLLLGRPFLATGRALIDVELGELMLRTDGEQILFNVFEAMKQH' A
#
# COMPACT_ATOMS: atom_id res chain seq x y z
N MET A 1 24.23 -13.24 -1.14
CA MET A 1 23.80 -12.89 -2.50
C MET A 1 23.14 -11.53 -2.35
N GLU A 2 23.66 -10.51 -3.04
CA GLU A 2 23.11 -9.15 -2.99
C GLU A 2 21.77 -9.15 -3.76
N GLU A 3 20.66 -9.49 -3.10
CA GLU A 3 19.32 -9.44 -3.69
C GLU A 3 18.53 -8.18 -3.26
N ASP A 4 19.16 -7.25 -2.55
CA ASP A 4 18.54 -6.01 -2.02
C ASP A 4 18.86 -4.75 -2.85
N LYS A 5 19.11 -4.87 -4.17
CA LYS A 5 19.46 -3.71 -5.02
C LYS A 5 18.40 -3.29 -6.06
N ASN A 6 17.27 -3.99 -6.15
CA ASN A 6 16.17 -3.62 -7.04
C ASN A 6 14.84 -3.58 -6.27
N TRP A 7 14.71 -2.69 -5.30
CA TRP A 7 13.38 -2.29 -4.83
C TRP A 7 12.74 -1.39 -5.88
N GLU A 8 11.94 -1.97 -6.75
CA GLU A 8 11.10 -1.22 -7.69
C GLU A 8 9.78 -0.89 -6.99
N PRO A 9 9.41 0.40 -6.83
CA PRO A 9 8.15 0.77 -6.20
C PRO A 9 6.96 0.13 -6.93
N LEU A 10 6.12 -0.60 -6.18
CA LEU A 10 4.91 -1.20 -6.74
C LEU A 10 3.83 -0.12 -6.92
N LEU A 11 3.50 0.18 -8.17
CA LEU A 11 2.45 1.14 -8.51
C LEU A 11 1.07 0.47 -8.49
N LEU A 12 0.29 0.78 -7.46
CA LEU A 12 -1.09 0.32 -7.35
C LEU A 12 -2.03 1.24 -8.15
N GLY A 13 -2.45 0.76 -9.32
CA GLY A 13 -3.41 1.48 -10.16
C GLY A 13 -4.83 1.49 -9.59
N ARG A 14 -5.67 2.37 -10.14
CA ARG A 14 -7.11 2.48 -9.80
C ARG A 14 -7.87 1.14 -9.86
N PRO A 15 -7.65 0.25 -10.87
CA PRO A 15 -8.33 -1.05 -10.89
C PRO A 15 -8.04 -1.90 -9.65
N PHE A 16 -6.78 -1.95 -9.22
CA PHE A 16 -6.38 -2.71 -8.03
C PHE A 16 -7.02 -2.13 -6.76
N LEU A 17 -6.93 -0.81 -6.59
CA LEU A 17 -7.54 -0.09 -5.47
C LEU A 17 -9.06 -0.31 -5.43
N ALA A 18 -9.73 -0.35 -6.59
CA ALA A 18 -11.16 -0.62 -6.68
C ALA A 18 -11.52 -2.05 -6.25
N THR A 19 -10.73 -3.06 -6.65
CA THR A 19 -10.92 -4.45 -6.22
C THR A 19 -10.80 -4.58 -4.71
N GLY A 20 -9.79 -3.96 -4.12
CA GLY A 20 -9.60 -3.89 -2.68
C GLY A 20 -10.57 -2.93 -1.97
N ARG A 21 -11.46 -2.22 -2.68
CA ARG A 21 -12.34 -1.19 -2.12
C ARG A 21 -11.58 -0.23 -1.20
N ALA A 22 -10.48 0.28 -1.73
CA ALA A 22 -9.53 1.09 -0.99
C ALA A 22 -10.19 2.34 -0.40
N LEU A 23 -9.87 2.64 0.86
CA LEU A 23 -10.12 3.94 1.48
C LEU A 23 -8.76 4.58 1.77
N ILE A 24 -8.59 5.82 1.36
CA ILE A 24 -7.32 6.55 1.48
C ILE A 24 -7.61 7.81 2.29
N ASP A 25 -7.02 7.88 3.48
CA ASP A 25 -6.93 9.13 4.21
C ASP A 25 -5.57 9.77 3.89
N VAL A 26 -5.61 10.82 3.09
CA VAL A 26 -4.41 11.50 2.61
C VAL A 26 -3.76 12.35 3.70
N GLU A 27 -4.57 12.90 4.62
CA GLU A 27 -4.07 13.75 5.70
C GLU A 27 -3.33 12.92 6.75
N LEU A 28 -3.90 11.77 7.12
CA LEU A 28 -3.31 10.85 8.08
C LEU A 28 -2.27 9.91 7.46
N GLY A 29 -2.26 9.78 6.12
CA GLY A 29 -1.38 8.87 5.40
C GLY A 29 -1.76 7.40 5.61
N GLU A 30 -3.05 7.11 5.67
CA GLU A 30 -3.57 5.76 5.87
C GLU A 30 -4.19 5.21 4.59
N LEU A 31 -3.86 3.95 4.27
CA LEU A 31 -4.49 3.18 3.21
C LEU A 31 -5.16 1.95 3.81
N MET A 32 -6.47 1.85 3.67
CA MET A 32 -7.23 0.65 4.03
C MET A 32 -7.60 -0.14 2.78
N LEU A 33 -7.35 -1.44 2.77
CA LEU A 33 -7.81 -2.38 1.75
C LEU A 33 -8.74 -3.43 2.38
N ARG A 34 -9.79 -3.82 1.66
CA ARG A 34 -10.73 -4.87 2.04
C ARG A 34 -10.66 -6.06 1.10
N THR A 35 -10.09 -7.17 1.59
CA THR A 35 -10.01 -8.45 0.88
C THR A 35 -10.70 -9.53 1.72
N ASP A 36 -11.47 -10.42 1.09
CA ASP A 36 -12.11 -11.57 1.75
C ASP A 36 -12.93 -11.27 3.02
N GLY A 37 -13.45 -10.04 3.13
CA GLY A 37 -14.19 -9.58 4.30
C GLY A 37 -13.31 -9.00 5.42
N GLU A 38 -12.01 -9.15 5.33
CA GLU A 38 -11.02 -8.56 6.23
C GLU A 38 -10.61 -7.17 5.78
N GLN A 39 -10.20 -6.34 6.75
CA GLN A 39 -9.67 -5.00 6.51
C GLN A 39 -8.21 -4.97 6.92
N ILE A 40 -7.37 -4.47 6.02
CA ILE A 40 -5.93 -4.30 6.25
C ILE A 40 -5.65 -2.80 6.18
N LEU A 41 -5.04 -2.26 7.23
CA LEU A 41 -4.66 -0.85 7.34
C LEU A 41 -3.14 -0.72 7.17
N PHE A 42 -2.72 0.18 6.29
CA PHE A 42 -1.33 0.51 6.03
C PHE A 42 -1.07 1.96 6.41
N ASN A 43 0.03 2.20 7.13
CA ASN A 43 0.60 3.53 7.23
C ASN A 43 1.53 3.75 6.03
N VAL A 44 1.17 4.69 5.15
CA VAL A 44 1.87 4.94 3.90
C VAL A 44 3.24 5.57 4.16
N PHE A 45 3.38 6.38 5.21
CA PHE A 45 4.67 6.97 5.56
C PHE A 45 5.67 5.91 6.05
N GLU A 46 5.25 4.95 6.87
CA GLU A 46 6.09 3.82 7.29
C GLU A 46 6.43 2.91 6.10
N ALA A 47 5.47 2.63 5.21
CA ALA A 47 5.73 1.83 4.01
C ALA A 47 6.73 2.50 3.05
N MET A 48 6.84 3.83 3.09
CA MET A 48 7.80 4.61 2.32
C MET A 48 9.13 4.85 3.06
N LYS A 49 9.26 4.51 4.35
CA LYS A 49 10.52 4.58 5.09
C LYS A 49 11.41 3.38 4.72
N GLN A 50 12.09 3.51 3.59
CA GLN A 50 13.26 2.71 3.26
C GLN A 50 14.45 3.66 3.03
N HIS A 51 15.41 3.62 3.96
CA HIS A 51 16.77 4.12 3.81
C HIS A 51 17.72 2.94 4.01
#